data_AF-A0A1Y0MKL4-F1
#
_entry.id   AF-A0A1Y0MKL4-F1
#
_cell.length_a   1.000
_cell.length_b   1.000
_cell.length_c   1.000
_cell.angle_alpha   90.00
_cell.angle_beta   90.00
_cell.angle_gamma   90.00
#
_symmetry.space_group_name_H-M   'P 1'
#
loop_
_entity.id
_entity.type
_entity.pdbx_description
1 polymer ?
#
loop_
_entity_poly.entity_id
_entity_poly.type
_entity_poly.pdbx_seq_one_letter_code
_entity_poly.pdbx_strand_id
1 'polypeptide(L)'
;MRVERSVIYKFCKREVNLNCTDLYFYDEFVISQMHEGSLCNREAADEIVFAISQFYTENQPFHYISNRIHDYSISPIDLKWFLELLPTMRSYHVVFYDSPSKSHLELESLFAPIPIVAHKQLLHALDALLLQDQALAKYRS
;
A
#
# COMPACT_ATOMS: atom_id res chain seq x y z
N MET A 1 -12.43 2.98 6.30
CA MET A 1 -12.88 4.25 5.68
C MET A 1 -12.47 4.22 4.22
N ARG A 2 -13.39 4.56 3.31
CA ARG A 2 -13.10 4.67 1.89
C ARG A 2 -12.32 5.97 1.59
N VAL A 3 -11.37 5.94 0.66
CA VAL A 3 -10.49 7.07 0.35
C VAL A 3 -11.30 8.25 -0.15
N GLU A 4 -12.28 8.04 -1.03
CA GLU A 4 -13.11 9.12 -1.58
C GLU A 4 -13.99 9.84 -0.54
N ARG A 5 -14.18 9.21 0.64
CA ARG A 5 -14.90 9.82 1.78
C ARG A 5 -13.97 10.47 2.80
N SER A 6 -12.67 10.48 2.53
CA SER A 6 -11.66 10.99 3.46
C SER A 6 -11.19 12.40 3.06
N VAL A 7 -10.65 13.13 4.03
CA VAL A 7 -10.13 14.50 3.82
C VAL A 7 -8.93 14.54 2.88
N ILE A 8 -8.25 13.42 2.66
CA ILE A 8 -7.06 13.35 1.81
C ILE A 8 -7.42 13.26 0.32
N TYR A 9 -8.64 12.84 -0.03
CA TYR A 9 -9.03 12.62 -1.43
C TYR A 9 -8.83 13.86 -2.30
N LYS A 10 -9.09 15.05 -1.75
CA LYS A 10 -8.88 16.33 -2.44
C LYS A 10 -7.43 16.61 -2.85
N PHE A 11 -6.47 15.90 -2.27
CA PHE A 11 -5.05 16.02 -2.59
C PHE A 11 -4.57 14.92 -3.55
N CYS A 12 -5.45 14.00 -3.95
CA CYS A 12 -5.16 12.97 -4.94
C CYS A 12 -4.74 13.62 -6.26
N LYS A 13 -3.57 13.22 -6.79
CA LYS A 13 -3.03 13.74 -8.04
C LYS A 13 -3.55 12.97 -9.25
N ARG A 14 -3.79 11.68 -9.06
CA ARG A 14 -4.29 10.77 -10.11
C ARG A 14 -5.03 9.61 -9.46
N GLU A 15 -6.13 9.23 -10.09
CA GLU A 15 -6.93 8.07 -9.74
C GLU A 15 -6.88 7.08 -10.90
N VAL A 16 -6.68 5.79 -10.61
CA VAL A 16 -6.71 4.71 -11.59
C VAL A 16 -7.59 3.60 -11.04
N ASN A 17 -8.69 3.33 -11.73
CA ASN A 17 -9.60 2.24 -11.38
C ASN A 17 -9.16 0.98 -12.12
N LEU A 18 -8.79 -0.06 -11.38
CA LEU A 18 -8.44 -1.38 -11.91
C LEU A 18 -9.52 -2.39 -11.51
N ASN A 19 -9.47 -3.58 -12.09
CA ASN A 19 -10.49 -4.60 -11.81
C ASN A 19 -10.55 -4.99 -10.32
N CYS A 20 -9.39 -5.09 -9.65
CA CYS A 20 -9.30 -5.54 -8.26
C CYS A 20 -9.17 -4.43 -7.21
N THR A 21 -8.83 -3.21 -7.62
CA THR A 21 -8.54 -2.09 -6.70
C THR A 21 -8.66 -0.75 -7.40
N ASP A 22 -8.99 0.27 -6.62
CA ASP A 22 -8.78 1.67 -7.00
C ASP A 22 -7.44 2.14 -6.46
N LEU A 23 -6.63 2.81 -7.29
CA LEU A 23 -5.36 3.40 -6.93
C LEU A 23 -5.47 4.92 -6.85
N TYR A 24 -5.04 5.49 -5.73
CA TYR A 24 -4.99 6.93 -5.48
C TYR A 24 -3.54 7.37 -5.29
N PHE A 25 -3.05 8.19 -6.21
CA PHE A 25 -1.65 8.61 -6.27
C PHE A 25 -1.43 9.97 -5.62
N TYR A 26 -0.37 10.05 -4.82
CA TYR A 26 0.15 11.26 -4.18
C TYR A 26 1.65 11.38 -4.44
N ASP A 27 2.26 12.52 -4.10
CA ASP A 27 3.65 12.80 -4.48
C ASP A 27 4.66 11.77 -3.91
N GLU A 28 4.41 11.24 -2.70
CA GLU A 28 5.32 10.32 -2.00
C GLU A 28 4.67 9.00 -1.57
N PHE A 29 3.38 8.80 -1.87
CA PHE A 29 2.70 7.55 -1.52
C PHE A 29 1.50 7.26 -2.43
N VAL A 30 1.17 5.98 -2.54
CA VAL A 30 -0.02 5.49 -3.24
C VAL A 30 -0.90 4.72 -2.27
N ILE A 31 -2.22 4.88 -2.41
CA ILE A 31 -3.20 4.10 -1.67
C ILE A 31 -3.92 3.16 -2.64
N SER A 32 -3.90 1.86 -2.37
CA SER A 32 -4.75 0.89 -3.04
C SER A 32 -5.97 0.57 -2.19
N GLN A 33 -7.15 0.91 -2.68
CA GLN A 33 -8.43 0.54 -2.08
C GLN A 33 -8.98 -0.71 -2.75
N MET A 34 -8.79 -1.85 -2.09
CA MET A 34 -9.17 -3.14 -2.65
C MET A 34 -10.69 -3.30 -2.70
N HIS A 35 -11.19 -3.84 -3.81
CA HIS A 35 -12.59 -4.17 -4.00
C HIS A 35 -12.99 -5.42 -3.19
N GLU A 36 -14.23 -5.45 -2.71
CA GLU A 36 -14.78 -6.63 -2.02
C GLU A 36 -14.78 -7.85 -2.94
N GLY A 37 -14.39 -9.01 -2.39
CA GLY A 37 -14.38 -10.29 -3.14
C GLY A 37 -13.37 -10.37 -4.29
N SER A 38 -12.47 -9.39 -4.42
CA SER A 38 -11.45 -9.39 -5.48
C SER A 38 -10.27 -10.28 -5.15
N LEU A 39 -9.87 -11.08 -6.13
CA LEU A 39 -8.66 -11.89 -6.05
C LEU A 39 -7.48 -11.08 -6.58
N CYS A 40 -6.52 -10.76 -5.72
CA CYS A 40 -5.27 -10.15 -6.12
C CYS A 40 -4.34 -11.23 -6.72
N ASN A 41 -4.66 -11.64 -7.95
CA ASN A 41 -3.84 -12.59 -8.71
C ASN A 41 -2.64 -11.87 -9.37
N ARG A 42 -1.83 -12.63 -10.11
CA ARG A 42 -0.64 -12.09 -10.78
C ARG A 42 -0.97 -11.01 -11.81
N GLU A 43 -2.05 -11.19 -12.57
CA GLU A 43 -2.50 -10.21 -13.58
C GLU A 43 -2.87 -8.87 -12.92
N ALA A 44 -3.63 -8.93 -11.82
CA ALA A 44 -3.95 -7.76 -11.00
C ALA A 44 -2.69 -7.07 -10.46
N ALA A 45 -1.71 -7.84 -9.98
CA ALA A 45 -0.45 -7.29 -9.52
C ALA A 45 0.36 -6.64 -10.65
N ASP A 46 0.39 -7.22 -11.85
CA ASP A 46 1.01 -6.62 -13.03
C ASP A 46 0.34 -5.29 -13.41
N GLU A 47 -1.00 -5.21 -13.38
CA GLU A 47 -1.75 -3.97 -13.62
C GLU A 47 -1.39 -2.88 -12.59
N ILE A 48 -1.30 -3.25 -11.31
CA ILE A 48 -0.93 -2.32 -10.23
C ILE A 48 0.50 -1.82 -10.43
N VAL A 49 1.46 -2.72 -10.66
CA VAL A 49 2.87 -2.37 -10.89
C VAL A 49 3.02 -1.47 -12.10
N PHE A 50 2.31 -1.78 -13.19
CA PHE A 50 2.29 -0.95 -14.38
C PHE A 50 1.77 0.44 -14.06
N ALA A 51 0.60 0.57 -13.41
CA ALA A 51 0.03 1.87 -13.04
C ALA A 51 0.98 2.69 -12.14
N ILE A 52 1.68 2.05 -11.21
CA ILE A 52 2.65 2.68 -10.31
C ILE A 52 3.86 3.19 -11.08
N SER A 53 4.44 2.38 -11.96
CA SER A 53 5.60 2.77 -12.78
C SER A 53 5.28 3.89 -13.79
N GLN A 54 4.00 4.05 -14.18
CA GLN A 54 3.56 5.18 -15.00
C GLN A 54 3.43 6.49 -14.22
N PHE A 55 3.46 6.45 -12.88
CA PHE A 55 3.33 7.64 -12.04
C PHE A 55 4.63 7.99 -11.30
N TYR A 56 5.26 7.02 -10.65
CA TYR A 56 6.54 7.20 -9.98
C TYR A 56 7.67 6.79 -10.91
N THR A 57 8.66 7.68 -11.06
CA THR A 57 9.88 7.36 -11.80
C THR A 57 10.76 6.39 -11.02
N GLU A 58 11.69 5.71 -11.70
CA GLU A 58 12.63 4.75 -11.08
C GLU A 58 13.52 5.35 -9.97
N ASN A 59 13.60 6.68 -9.87
CA ASN A 59 14.36 7.38 -8.81
C ASN A 59 13.47 8.09 -7.79
N GLN A 60 12.15 7.90 -7.87
CA GLN A 60 11.19 8.50 -6.97
C GLN A 60 10.69 7.45 -5.98
N PRO A 61 11.28 7.39 -4.78
CA PRO A 61 10.82 6.47 -3.76
C PRO A 61 9.45 6.87 -3.23
N PHE A 62 8.64 5.87 -2.92
CA PHE A 62 7.27 6.07 -2.47
C PHE A 62 6.87 5.06 -1.40
N HIS A 63 5.79 5.35 -0.68
CA HIS A 63 5.16 4.45 0.28
C HIS A 63 3.89 3.85 -0.30
N TYR A 64 3.60 2.60 0.03
CA TYR A 64 2.38 1.93 -0.41
C TYR A 64 1.45 1.71 0.77
N ILE A 65 0.19 2.13 0.64
CA ILE A 65 -0.86 1.84 1.63
C ILE A 65 -1.93 0.94 0.99
N SER A 66 -2.01 -0.30 1.46
CA SER A 66 -3.10 -1.21 1.19
C SER A 66 -4.27 -0.92 2.13
N ASN A 67 -5.30 -0.23 1.65
CA ASN A 67 -6.54 0.04 2.40
C ASN A 67 -7.53 -1.11 2.19
N ARG A 68 -7.45 -2.11 3.08
CA ARG A 68 -8.27 -3.32 3.05
C ARG A 68 -9.58 -3.07 3.80
N ILE A 69 -10.58 -2.56 3.08
CA ILE A 69 -11.92 -2.29 3.65
C ILE A 69 -12.70 -3.58 3.86
N HIS A 70 -12.40 -4.59 3.05
CA HIS A 70 -12.97 -5.94 3.11
C HIS A 70 -11.86 -6.95 3.39
N ASP A 71 -12.23 -8.10 3.95
CA ASP A 71 -11.31 -9.20 4.16
C ASP A 71 -10.83 -9.77 2.82
N TYR A 72 -9.51 -9.77 2.63
CA TYR A 72 -8.87 -10.55 1.58
C TYR A 72 -7.51 -11.07 2.08
N SER A 73 -7.10 -12.20 1.55
CA SER A 73 -5.79 -12.81 1.80
C SER A 73 -4.92 -12.68 0.55
N ILE A 74 -3.70 -12.18 0.71
CA ILE A 74 -2.64 -12.32 -0.30
C ILE A 74 -1.68 -13.42 0.17
N SER A 75 -1.19 -14.26 -0.74
CA SER A 75 -0.20 -15.25 -0.33
C SER A 75 1.15 -14.55 -0.03
N PRO A 76 1.95 -15.04 0.93
CA PRO A 76 3.28 -14.49 1.21
C PRO A 76 4.22 -14.50 -0.01
N ILE A 77 4.05 -15.49 -0.91
CA ILE A 77 4.84 -15.62 -2.14
C ILE A 77 4.48 -14.49 -3.12
N ASP A 78 3.18 -14.26 -3.33
CA ASP A 78 2.71 -13.20 -4.22
C ASP A 78 3.05 -11.82 -3.68
N LEU A 79 2.94 -11.63 -2.35
CA LEU A 79 3.36 -10.39 -1.70
C LEU A 79 4.85 -10.15 -1.90
N LYS A 80 5.70 -11.14 -1.63
CA LYS A 80 7.14 -11.00 -1.84
C LYS A 80 7.47 -10.61 -3.29
N TRP A 81 6.88 -11.32 -4.25
CA TRP A 81 7.09 -11.03 -5.67
C TRP A 81 6.61 -9.62 -6.04
N PHE A 82 5.45 -9.19 -5.56
CA PHE A 82 4.94 -7.84 -5.76
C PHE A 82 5.89 -6.77 -5.20
N LEU A 83 6.42 -6.98 -3.99
CA LEU A 83 7.37 -6.06 -3.37
C LEU A 83 8.70 -5.98 -4.16
N GLU A 84 9.15 -7.09 -4.75
CA GLU A 84 10.36 -7.14 -5.59
C GLU A 84 10.19 -6.38 -6.92
N LEU A 85 8.98 -6.29 -7.46
CA LEU A 85 8.70 -5.52 -8.68
C LEU A 85 8.71 -4.00 -8.48
N LEU A 86 8.71 -3.54 -7.24
CA LEU A 86 8.63 -2.12 -6.88
C LEU A 86 9.83 -1.72 -6.01
N PRO A 87 11.07 -1.70 -6.56
CA PRO A 87 12.29 -1.53 -5.78
C PRO A 87 12.43 -0.15 -5.12
N THR A 88 11.69 0.84 -5.60
CA THR A 88 11.66 2.20 -5.02
C THR A 88 10.67 2.33 -3.85
N MET A 89 9.91 1.28 -3.55
CA MET A 89 8.96 1.29 -2.43
C MET A 89 9.70 1.22 -1.09
N ARG A 90 9.45 2.22 -0.24
CA ARG A 90 10.11 2.35 1.08
C ARG A 90 9.45 1.53 2.18
N SER A 91 8.14 1.42 2.13
CA SER A 91 7.36 0.67 3.12
C SER A 91 6.02 0.24 2.57
N TYR A 92 5.51 -0.84 3.16
CA TYR A 92 4.19 -1.38 2.86
C TYR A 92 3.31 -1.28 4.10
N HIS A 93 2.27 -0.46 4.02
CA HIS A 93 1.32 -0.23 5.09
C HIS A 93 0.03 -0.97 4.79
N VAL A 94 -0.52 -1.65 5.78
CA VAL A 94 -1.80 -2.35 5.64
C VAL A 94 -2.78 -1.76 6.62
N VAL A 95 -3.91 -1.27 6.11
CA VAL A 95 -5.03 -0.80 6.92
C VAL A 95 -6.13 -1.85 6.86
N PHE A 96 -6.49 -2.41 8.02
CA PHE A 96 -7.57 -3.36 8.17
C PHE A 96 -8.51 -2.91 9.28
N TYR A 97 -9.80 -3.21 9.13
CA TYR A 97 -10.82 -2.75 10.07
C TYR A 97 -11.39 -3.89 10.94
N ASP A 98 -11.16 -5.16 10.55
CA ASP A 98 -11.57 -6.35 11.29
C ASP A 98 -10.39 -7.14 11.89
N SER A 99 -10.70 -7.95 12.91
CA SER A 99 -9.72 -8.64 13.77
C SER A 99 -9.04 -9.90 13.19
N PRO A 100 -9.68 -10.73 12.33
CA PRO A 100 -9.07 -11.97 11.79
C PRO A 100 -7.86 -11.75 10.87
N SER A 101 -7.67 -10.54 10.35
CA SER A 101 -6.61 -10.22 9.38
C SER A 101 -5.22 -10.12 10.02
N LYS A 102 -5.12 -10.01 11.35
CA LYS A 102 -3.84 -9.80 12.06
C LYS A 102 -2.91 -11.01 12.06
N SER A 103 -3.43 -12.22 12.26
CA SER A 103 -2.63 -13.45 12.28
C SER A 103 -2.04 -13.78 10.90
N HIS A 104 -2.76 -13.47 9.83
CA HIS A 104 -2.28 -13.61 8.46
C HIS A 104 -1.15 -12.61 8.17
N LEU A 105 -1.27 -11.39 8.68
CA LEU A 105 -0.26 -10.33 8.49
C LEU A 105 1.07 -10.63 9.21
N GLU A 106 1.03 -11.26 10.38
CA GLU A 106 2.25 -11.69 11.09
C GLU A 106 3.05 -12.71 10.27
N LEU A 107 2.38 -13.64 9.59
CA LEU A 107 3.02 -14.57 8.66
C LEU A 107 3.55 -13.85 7.41
N GLU A 108 2.77 -12.95 6.81
CA GLU A 108 3.19 -12.13 5.65
C GLU A 108 4.49 -11.34 5.97
N SER A 109 4.56 -10.74 7.16
CA SER A 109 5.71 -9.93 7.57
C SER A 109 7.02 -10.71 7.74
N LEU A 110 6.96 -12.03 7.96
CA LEU A 110 8.18 -12.86 8.08
C LEU A 110 8.87 -13.09 6.74
N PHE A 111 8.15 -12.97 5.62
CA PHE A 111 8.66 -13.26 4.28
C PHE A 111 8.84 -12.01 3.40
N ALA A 112 8.40 -10.84 3.88
CA ALA A 112 8.49 -9.59 3.15
C ALA A 112 9.92 -8.99 3.20
N PRO A 113 10.47 -8.54 2.06
CA PRO A 113 11.78 -7.89 2.00
C PRO A 113 11.82 -6.49 2.62
N ILE A 114 10.66 -5.87 2.87
CA ILE A 114 10.53 -4.53 3.45
C ILE A 114 9.57 -4.53 4.65
N PRO A 115 9.63 -3.52 5.54
CA PRO A 115 8.74 -3.44 6.69
C PRO A 115 7.27 -3.41 6.29
N ILE A 116 6.48 -4.30 6.92
CA ILE A 116 5.02 -4.28 6.86
C ILE A 116 4.49 -3.64 8.14
N VAL A 117 3.69 -2.58 8.01
CA VAL A 117 3.12 -1.87 9.17
C VAL A 117 1.60 -1.92 9.14
N ALA A 118 1.07 -2.52 10.20
CA ALA A 118 -0.34 -2.76 10.45
C ALA A 118 -1.05 -1.55 11.07
N HIS A 119 -2.18 -1.13 10.51
CA HIS A 119 -2.97 0.01 10.98
C HIS A 119 -4.45 -0.35 11.07
N LYS A 120 -5.14 0.19 12.09
CA LYS A 120 -6.61 0.05 12.23
C LYS A 120 -7.40 1.16 11.54
N GLN A 121 -6.72 2.21 11.11
CA GLN A 121 -7.32 3.41 10.52
C GLN A 121 -6.38 3.99 9.48
N LEU A 122 -6.94 4.47 8.36
CA LEU A 122 -6.18 5.08 7.27
C LEU A 122 -5.37 6.30 7.75
N LEU A 123 -5.94 7.10 8.66
CA LEU A 123 -5.26 8.28 9.17
C LEU A 123 -3.97 7.92 9.92
N HIS A 124 -3.98 6.87 10.74
CA HIS A 124 -2.78 6.40 11.44
C HIS A 124 -1.69 5.90 10.48
N ALA A 125 -2.08 5.34 9.34
CA ALA A 125 -1.11 4.94 8.31
C ALA A 125 -0.39 6.17 7.74
N LEU A 126 -1.13 7.24 7.45
CA LEU A 126 -0.57 8.50 6.97
C LEU A 126 0.35 9.16 8.00
N ASP A 127 -0.06 9.20 9.26
CA ASP A 127 0.77 9.74 10.36
C ASP A 127 2.09 8.96 10.48
N ALA A 128 2.03 7.64 10.31
CA ALA A 128 3.22 6.80 10.34
C ALA A 128 4.18 7.06 9.17
N LEU A 129 3.68 7.40 7.98
CA LEU A 129 4.53 7.80 6.84
C LEU A 129 5.37 9.05 7.20
N LEU A 130 4.69 10.08 7.71
CA LEU A 130 5.34 11.34 8.09
C LEU A 130 6.42 11.13 9.16
N LEU A 131 6.13 10.31 10.17
CA LEU A 131 7.09 9.97 11.22
C LEU A 131 8.29 9.18 10.68
N GLN A 132 8.06 8.26 9.74
CA GLN A 132 9.11 7.44 9.16
C GLN A 132 10.09 8.29 8.33
N ASP A 133 9.58 9.19 7.49
CA ASP A 133 10.43 10.08 6.70
C ASP A 133 11.20 11.07 7.56
N GLN A 134 10.59 11.62 8.63
CA GLN A 134 11.29 12.46 9.61
C GLN A 134 12.40 11.70 10.34
N ALA A 135 12.16 10.46 10.74
CA ALA A 135 13.16 9.62 11.39
C ALA A 135 14.33 9.35 10.43
N LEU A 136 14.06 8.98 9.18
CA LEU A 136 15.10 8.72 8.18
C LEU A 136 15.91 9.98 7.85
N ALA A 137 15.27 11.15 7.77
CA ALA A 137 15.96 12.42 7.54
C ALA A 137 16.98 12.72 8.66
N LYS A 138 16.64 12.40 9.92
CA LYS A 138 17.50 12.61 11.08
C LYS A 138 18.76 11.73 11.10
N TYR A 139 18.74 10.56 10.45
CA TYR A 139 19.90 9.66 10.36
C TYR A 139 20.74 9.88 9.09
N ARG A 140 20.30 10.75 8.18
CA ARG A 140 21.02 11.14 6.96
C ARG A 140 21.76 12.47 7.10
N SER A 141 21.57 13.19 8.21
CA SER A 141 22.27 14.42 8.62
C SER A 141 23.42 14.11 9.57
#